data_AF-A0AA88RZR3-F1
#
_entry.id   AF-A0AA88RZR3-F1
#
_cell.length_a   1.000
_cell.length_b   1.000
_cell.length_c   1.000
_cell.angle_alpha   90.00
_cell.angle_beta   90.00
_cell.angle_gamma   90.00
#
_symmetry.space_group_name_H-M   'P 1'
#
loop_
_entity.id
_entity.type
_entity.pdbx_description
1 polymer ?
#
loop_
_entity_poly.entity_id
_entity_poly.type
_entity_poly.pdbx_seq_one_letter_code
_entity_poly.pdbx_strand_id
1 'polypeptide(L)'
;MGVSEISSSHAHILLVLLFALVGVAVGTRHQLGQPSREALSQQEADRVIRLPGQPLVDFRQYAGYVTVNESHGRALFYWFFEATEEPEKKPLLLWLNGEIKDHLQLSAAANLLFVESPVGVGFSYTNTSHDIKELGDTITGHYVPQLAEAIFDNNKNTSKEDYINFKGFMIGNALMDDETDQKGLIDYAWDHAVISDQLYEDLKRECNFSKDNLSDGCNTALSQYFDVYNYIDMYSLYTPMCVDNSSSSSRQLQVIQGTAPRLFSKFEGWHKRPAGYDPCLSTYTEEYMNRQDVQEALHANVTKIPYTWTHCSDHITFWADSTDSILPVIRKLVAGGLRIWIFSGDTDGRIPVTATRYTLRKLGLKTIEEWSRWYTNNKQ
;
A
#
# COMPACT_ATOMS: atom_id res chain seq x y z
N MET A 1 -38.31 -7.63 -5.78
CA MET A 1 -38.16 -6.82 -6.99
C MET A 1 -37.61 -5.47 -6.56
N GLY A 2 -36.46 -5.08 -7.09
CA GLY A 2 -35.70 -3.92 -6.64
C GLY A 2 -34.21 -4.25 -6.61
N VAL A 3 -33.63 -4.46 -7.79
CA VAL A 3 -32.18 -4.49 -8.00
C VAL A 3 -31.75 -3.03 -7.96
N SER A 4 -31.06 -2.60 -6.91
CA SER A 4 -30.48 -1.25 -6.87
C SER A 4 -29.28 -1.22 -7.81
N GLU A 5 -29.44 -0.48 -8.91
CA GLU A 5 -28.40 -0.19 -9.89
C GLU A 5 -27.16 0.40 -9.20
N ILE A 6 -26.04 -0.32 -9.33
CA ILE A 6 -24.71 0.20 -9.03
C ILE A 6 -24.48 1.35 -10.03
N SER A 7 -24.28 2.55 -9.49
CA SER A 7 -24.12 3.79 -10.25
C SER A 7 -23.08 3.65 -11.37
N SER A 8 -23.53 3.94 -12.60
CA SER A 8 -22.79 3.95 -13.87
C SER A 8 -21.50 4.80 -13.89
N SER A 9 -21.19 5.55 -12.83
CA SER A 9 -20.05 6.47 -12.76
C SER A 9 -18.72 5.77 -12.38
N HIS A 10 -18.76 4.73 -11.54
CA HIS A 10 -17.54 4.10 -11.01
C HIS A 10 -16.89 3.11 -11.99
N ALA A 11 -17.70 2.51 -12.87
CA ALA A 11 -17.23 1.66 -13.96
C ALA A 11 -16.40 2.43 -15.01
N HIS A 12 -16.57 3.75 -15.13
CA HIS A 12 -15.81 4.56 -16.08
C HIS A 12 -14.41 4.92 -15.58
N ILE A 13 -14.21 5.18 -14.28
CA ILE A 13 -12.90 5.54 -13.71
C ILE A 13 -11.95 4.31 -13.68
N LEU A 14 -12.49 3.13 -13.38
CA LEU A 14 -11.76 1.85 -13.41
C LEU A 14 -11.39 1.39 -14.84
N LEU A 15 -12.16 1.81 -15.85
CA LEU A 15 -11.85 1.52 -17.26
C LEU A 15 -10.63 2.31 -17.75
N VAL A 16 -10.41 3.54 -17.29
CA VAL A 16 -9.31 4.39 -17.78
C VAL A 16 -7.95 3.98 -17.21
N LEU A 17 -7.90 3.44 -15.98
CA LEU A 17 -6.70 2.79 -15.43
C LEU A 17 -6.23 1.60 -16.30
N LEU A 18 -7.16 0.89 -16.94
CA LEU A 18 -6.85 -0.21 -17.87
C LEU A 18 -6.54 0.30 -19.29
N PHE A 19 -7.25 1.32 -19.79
CA PHE A 19 -7.02 1.87 -21.14
C PHE A 19 -5.69 2.60 -21.30
N ALA A 20 -5.08 3.05 -20.20
CA ALA A 20 -3.81 3.74 -20.26
C ALA A 20 -2.59 2.82 -20.05
N LEU A 21 -2.79 1.56 -19.65
CA LEU A 21 -1.77 0.50 -19.67
C LEU A 21 -1.72 -0.29 -20.99
N VAL A 22 -2.78 -0.20 -21.80
CA VAL A 22 -2.82 -0.70 -23.18
C VAL A 22 -3.17 0.49 -24.07
N GLY A 23 -2.15 1.22 -24.54
CA GLY A 23 -2.35 2.41 -25.36
C GLY A 23 -3.27 2.14 -26.55
N VAL A 24 -4.48 2.69 -26.51
CA VAL A 24 -5.35 2.80 -27.68
C VAL A 24 -5.97 4.19 -27.69
N ALA A 25 -5.40 5.03 -28.56
CA ALA A 25 -6.06 6.18 -29.11
C ALA A 25 -7.42 5.77 -29.69
N VAL A 26 -8.43 6.61 -29.47
CA VAL A 26 -9.72 6.50 -30.16
C VAL A 26 -9.47 6.47 -31.66
N GLY A 27 -9.68 5.30 -32.28
CA GLY A 27 -9.80 5.17 -33.74
C GLY A 27 -8.86 4.16 -34.39
N THR A 28 -9.49 3.16 -35.01
CA THR A 28 -8.98 2.21 -36.02
C THR A 28 -8.23 0.96 -35.53
N ARG A 29 -8.75 -0.19 -35.98
CA ARG A 29 -8.21 -1.55 -35.89
C ARG A 29 -6.68 -1.58 -35.85
N HIS A 30 -6.11 -2.10 -34.77
CA HIS A 30 -4.77 -2.67 -34.79
C HIS A 30 -4.84 -4.11 -34.31
N GLN A 31 -4.50 -5.02 -35.22
CA GLN A 31 -4.24 -6.43 -34.93
C GLN A 31 -3.24 -6.52 -33.77
N LEU A 32 -3.32 -7.57 -32.94
CA LEU A 32 -2.26 -7.99 -32.01
C LEU A 32 -0.87 -7.77 -32.65
N GLY A 33 -0.23 -6.65 -32.35
CA GLY A 33 0.78 -6.04 -33.20
C GLY A 33 1.78 -5.28 -32.35
N GLN A 34 3.01 -5.17 -32.86
CA GLN A 34 4.09 -4.47 -32.17
C GLN A 34 3.62 -3.09 -31.68
N PRO A 35 4.12 -2.61 -30.52
CA PRO A 35 3.76 -1.29 -30.02
C PRO A 35 3.93 -0.24 -31.11
N SER A 36 2.97 0.69 -31.22
CA SER A 36 3.06 1.74 -32.22
C SER A 36 4.36 2.53 -32.03
N ARG A 37 4.88 3.11 -33.12
CA ARG A 37 6.09 3.95 -33.04
C ARG A 37 5.91 5.12 -32.06
N GLU A 38 4.71 5.63 -31.94
CA GLU A 38 4.32 6.67 -30.98
C GLU A 38 4.41 6.16 -29.55
N ALA A 39 3.87 4.98 -29.25
CA ALA A 39 3.95 4.37 -27.93
C ALA A 39 5.40 4.10 -27.50
N LEU A 40 6.24 3.61 -28.42
CA LEU A 40 7.68 3.41 -28.15
C LEU A 40 8.41 4.74 -27.91
N SER A 41 8.03 5.79 -28.65
CA SER A 41 8.62 7.12 -28.46
C SER A 41 8.20 7.73 -27.12
N GLN A 42 6.95 7.54 -26.70
CA GLN A 42 6.47 8.01 -25.40
C GLN A 42 7.15 7.24 -24.26
N GLN A 43 7.26 5.92 -24.39
CA GLN A 43 8.00 5.12 -23.42
C GLN A 43 9.44 5.60 -23.26
N GLU A 44 10.16 5.87 -24.35
CA GLU A 44 11.54 6.38 -24.24
C GLU A 44 11.59 7.82 -23.70
N ALA A 45 10.56 8.64 -23.93
CA ALA A 45 10.45 9.97 -23.34
C ALA A 45 10.28 9.92 -21.81
N ASP A 46 9.62 8.88 -21.30
CA ASP A 46 9.44 8.66 -19.86
C ASP A 46 10.70 8.05 -19.19
N ARG A 47 11.77 7.76 -19.95
CA ARG A 47 12.95 7.07 -19.42
C ARG A 47 13.74 7.92 -18.43
N VAL A 48 13.89 7.40 -17.21
CA VAL A 48 14.70 8.02 -16.15
C VAL A 48 16.17 7.60 -16.31
N ILE A 49 16.99 8.49 -16.86
CA ILE A 49 18.41 8.19 -17.15
C ILE A 49 19.25 8.07 -15.87
N ARG A 50 19.03 8.96 -14.91
CA ARG A 50 19.73 8.97 -13.62
C ARG A 50 18.96 9.82 -12.62
N LEU A 51 18.88 9.34 -11.39
CA LEU A 51 18.38 10.14 -10.27
C LEU A 51 19.53 10.81 -9.49
N PRO A 52 19.33 12.04 -8.97
CA PRO A 52 20.30 12.69 -8.11
C PRO A 52 20.70 11.81 -6.91
N GLY A 53 21.99 11.52 -6.74
CA GLY A 53 22.47 10.67 -5.65
C GLY A 53 22.31 9.15 -5.85
N GLN A 54 21.67 8.71 -6.93
CA GLN A 54 21.56 7.29 -7.27
C GLN A 54 22.92 6.73 -7.71
N PRO A 55 23.35 5.55 -7.19
CA PRO A 55 24.52 4.87 -7.73
C PRO A 55 24.28 4.43 -9.19
N LEU A 56 25.34 4.01 -9.88
CA LEU A 56 25.17 3.42 -11.20
C LEU A 56 24.34 2.13 -11.09
N VAL A 57 23.28 2.07 -11.89
CA VAL A 57 22.39 0.92 -12.03
C VAL A 57 22.34 0.48 -13.49
N ASP A 58 22.07 -0.80 -13.72
CA ASP A 58 22.04 -1.44 -15.04
C ASP A 58 20.61 -1.75 -15.54
N PHE A 59 19.62 -1.72 -14.65
CA PHE A 59 18.21 -1.80 -15.02
C PHE A 59 17.69 -0.50 -15.64
N ARG A 60 16.64 -0.60 -16.46
CA ARG A 60 15.92 0.57 -16.98
C ARG A 60 14.77 0.93 -16.06
N GLN A 61 14.51 2.22 -15.96
CA GLN A 61 13.41 2.78 -15.20
C GLN A 61 12.75 3.91 -15.98
N TYR A 62 11.45 4.06 -15.78
CA TYR A 62 10.58 4.95 -16.53
C TYR A 62 9.61 5.60 -15.56
N ALA A 63 9.40 6.91 -15.67
CA ALA A 63 8.48 7.64 -14.83
C ALA A 63 7.78 8.72 -15.63
N GLY A 64 6.52 8.95 -15.30
CA GLY A 64 5.65 9.86 -16.04
C GLY A 64 4.21 9.76 -15.56
N TYR A 65 3.29 10.07 -16.47
CA TYR A 65 1.87 10.24 -16.15
C TYR A 65 0.96 9.40 -17.02
N VAL A 66 -0.04 8.83 -16.37
CA VAL A 66 -1.13 8.07 -16.97
C VAL A 66 -2.40 8.89 -16.81
N THR A 67 -2.92 9.46 -17.90
CA THR A 67 -4.18 10.23 -17.86
C THR A 67 -5.36 9.31 -17.62
N VAL A 68 -6.04 9.47 -16.49
CA VAL A 68 -7.19 8.64 -16.07
C VAL A 68 -8.54 9.34 -16.27
N ASN A 69 -8.55 10.65 -16.50
CA ASN A 69 -9.73 11.38 -16.91
C ASN A 69 -9.33 12.70 -17.58
N GLU A 70 -9.44 12.79 -18.91
CA GLU A 70 -9.06 14.00 -19.66
C GLU A 70 -9.93 15.20 -19.30
N SER A 71 -11.25 15.02 -19.17
CA SER A 71 -12.18 16.14 -18.95
C SER A 71 -12.05 16.79 -17.58
N HIS A 72 -11.63 16.02 -16.57
CA HIS A 72 -11.31 16.52 -15.24
C HIS A 72 -9.81 16.85 -15.06
N GLY A 73 -8.98 16.54 -16.06
CA GLY A 73 -7.53 16.68 -16.01
C GLY A 73 -6.87 15.82 -14.93
N ARG A 74 -7.38 14.59 -14.73
CA ARG A 74 -6.86 13.63 -13.75
C ARG A 74 -5.75 12.79 -14.37
N ALA A 75 -4.60 12.74 -13.71
CA ALA A 75 -3.48 11.91 -14.11
C ALA A 75 -2.81 11.26 -12.89
N LEU A 76 -2.45 9.99 -13.03
CA LEU A 76 -1.70 9.26 -12.02
C LEU A 76 -0.22 9.23 -12.41
N PHE A 77 0.64 9.53 -11.45
CA PHE A 77 2.07 9.34 -11.58
C PHE A 77 2.40 7.85 -11.45
N TYR A 78 3.30 7.38 -12.31
CA TYR A 78 3.82 6.03 -12.25
C TYR A 78 5.35 6.03 -12.26
N TRP A 79 5.92 5.00 -11.66
CA TRP A 79 7.34 4.71 -11.76
C TRP A 79 7.53 3.22 -12.01
N PHE A 80 8.04 2.88 -13.18
CA PHE A 80 8.26 1.53 -13.65
C PHE A 80 9.75 1.17 -13.63
N PHE A 81 10.06 -0.05 -13.17
CA PHE A 81 11.38 -0.64 -13.15
C PHE A 81 11.36 -1.97 -13.90
N GLU A 82 12.23 -2.11 -14.89
CA GLU A 82 12.48 -3.41 -15.50
C GLU A 82 13.17 -4.34 -14.50
N ALA A 83 12.88 -5.63 -14.61
CA ALA A 83 13.64 -6.64 -13.88
C ALA A 83 15.12 -6.58 -14.30
N THR A 84 16.03 -6.85 -13.36
CA THR A 84 17.47 -6.78 -13.60
C THR A 84 17.97 -7.85 -14.58
N GLU A 85 17.25 -8.97 -14.68
CA GLU A 85 17.58 -10.10 -15.56
C GLU A 85 16.37 -10.52 -16.40
N GLU A 86 16.56 -10.62 -17.72
CA GLU A 86 15.57 -11.11 -18.70
C GLU A 86 14.16 -10.51 -18.49
N PRO A 87 14.00 -9.17 -18.43
CA PRO A 87 12.74 -8.51 -18.08
C PRO A 87 11.56 -8.93 -18.96
N GLU A 88 11.81 -9.27 -20.22
CA GLU A 88 10.81 -9.75 -21.17
C GLU A 88 10.20 -11.11 -20.81
N LYS A 89 10.84 -11.88 -19.91
CA LYS A 89 10.37 -13.18 -19.42
C LYS A 89 9.78 -13.11 -18.02
N LYS A 90 9.88 -11.95 -17.35
CA LYS A 90 9.46 -11.76 -15.96
C LYS A 90 8.03 -11.22 -15.89
N PRO A 91 7.27 -11.55 -14.84
CA PRO A 91 5.93 -10.99 -14.65
C PRO A 91 6.00 -9.47 -14.40
N LEU A 92 4.88 -8.79 -14.65
CA LEU A 92 4.64 -7.44 -14.16
C LEU A 92 3.97 -7.51 -12.79
N LEU A 93 4.54 -6.82 -11.80
CA LEU A 93 3.97 -6.62 -10.48
C LEU A 93 3.53 -5.16 -10.35
N LEU A 94 2.22 -4.93 -10.32
CA LEU A 94 1.64 -3.64 -9.96
C LEU A 94 1.67 -3.48 -8.44
N TRP A 95 2.27 -2.41 -7.97
CA TRP A 95 2.36 -2.02 -6.57
C TRP A 95 1.53 -0.76 -6.33
N LEU A 96 0.51 -0.87 -5.49
CA LEU A 96 -0.38 0.23 -5.14
C LEU A 96 -0.16 0.57 -3.66
N ASN A 97 0.53 1.69 -3.43
CA ASN A 97 0.86 2.26 -2.12
C ASN A 97 1.65 1.31 -1.15
N GLY A 98 2.31 1.92 -0.16
CA GLY A 98 3.10 1.21 0.85
C GLY A 98 4.60 1.15 0.54
N GLU A 99 5.41 1.04 1.61
CA GLU A 99 6.87 1.04 1.53
C GLU A 99 7.41 -0.32 1.08
N ILE A 100 8.36 -0.34 0.15
CA ILE A 100 9.14 -1.53 -0.17
C ILE A 100 10.49 -1.45 0.54
N LYS A 101 10.75 -2.42 1.41
CA LYS A 101 12.00 -2.51 2.19
C LYS A 101 13.14 -3.23 1.47
N ASP A 102 12.84 -3.99 0.41
CA ASP A 102 13.84 -4.76 -0.35
C ASP A 102 13.57 -4.75 -1.87
N HIS A 103 13.77 -3.59 -2.49
CA HIS A 103 13.61 -3.41 -3.94
C HIS A 103 14.49 -4.34 -4.77
N LEU A 104 15.67 -4.72 -4.27
CA LEU A 104 16.65 -5.54 -5.00
C LEU A 104 16.22 -7.00 -5.16
N GLN A 105 15.58 -7.59 -4.15
CA GLN A 105 15.07 -8.97 -4.28
C GLN A 105 13.84 -9.04 -5.20
N LEU A 106 12.99 -8.02 -5.18
CA LEU A 106 11.80 -7.96 -6.04
C LEU A 106 12.15 -7.67 -7.50
N SER A 107 13.13 -6.79 -7.78
CA SER A 107 13.56 -6.49 -9.15
C SER A 107 14.29 -7.65 -9.83
N ALA A 108 14.82 -8.62 -9.08
CA ALA A 108 15.32 -9.88 -9.66
C ALA A 108 14.19 -10.82 -10.12
N ALA A 109 12.99 -10.67 -9.55
CA ALA A 109 11.87 -11.58 -9.73
C ALA A 109 10.78 -11.06 -10.69
N ALA A 110 10.62 -9.74 -10.81
CA ALA A 110 9.54 -9.12 -11.57
C ALA A 110 9.92 -7.73 -12.11
N ASN A 111 9.21 -7.31 -13.16
CA ASN A 111 9.13 -5.90 -13.52
C ASN A 111 8.17 -5.21 -12.53
N LEU A 112 8.56 -4.09 -11.96
CA LEU A 112 7.83 -3.42 -10.89
C LEU A 112 7.19 -2.15 -11.42
N LEU A 113 5.87 -2.01 -11.27
CA LEU A 113 5.14 -0.79 -11.62
C LEU A 113 4.55 -0.20 -10.34
N PHE A 114 5.08 0.93 -9.91
CA PHE A 114 4.50 1.73 -8.83
C PHE A 114 3.54 2.73 -9.44
N VAL A 115 2.36 2.86 -8.84
CA VAL A 115 1.39 3.89 -9.21
C VAL A 115 0.94 4.59 -7.94
N GLU A 116 1.12 5.91 -7.91
CA GLU A 116 0.60 6.75 -6.83
C GLU A 116 -0.90 6.97 -7.08
N SER A 117 -1.74 6.50 -6.16
CA SER A 117 -3.19 6.52 -6.34
C SER A 117 -3.88 6.70 -4.99
N PRO A 118 -5.01 7.45 -4.93
CA PRO A 118 -5.70 8.14 -6.04
C PRO A 118 -5.01 9.44 -6.48
N VAL A 119 -5.66 10.22 -7.37
CA VAL A 119 -5.20 11.59 -7.66
C VAL A 119 -5.21 12.43 -6.39
N GLY A 120 -4.18 13.25 -6.20
CA GLY A 120 -3.93 13.96 -4.94
C GLY A 120 -2.89 13.28 -4.05
N VAL A 121 -2.50 12.04 -4.34
CA VAL A 121 -1.40 11.33 -3.67
C VAL A 121 -0.09 11.54 -4.42
N GLY A 122 0.97 11.90 -3.70
CA GLY A 122 2.30 12.10 -4.26
C GLY A 122 2.34 13.14 -5.39
N PHE A 123 2.74 12.72 -6.58
CA PHE A 123 2.76 13.49 -7.80
C PHE A 123 1.51 13.31 -8.68
N SER A 124 0.60 12.40 -8.34
CA SER A 124 -0.68 12.22 -9.05
C SER A 124 -1.60 13.40 -8.81
N TYR A 125 -2.19 13.98 -9.86
CA TYR A 125 -2.90 15.25 -9.75
C TYR A 125 -4.23 15.28 -10.50
N THR A 126 -5.02 16.32 -10.19
CA THR A 126 -6.23 16.70 -10.89
C THR A 126 -6.26 18.22 -11.08
N ASN A 127 -6.75 18.68 -12.23
CA ASN A 127 -6.97 20.10 -12.48
C ASN A 127 -8.30 20.61 -11.89
N THR A 128 -9.14 19.71 -11.37
CA THR A 128 -10.46 20.03 -10.83
C THR A 128 -10.42 19.96 -9.31
N SER A 129 -10.44 21.11 -8.63
CA SER A 129 -10.30 21.21 -7.16
C SER A 129 -11.41 20.50 -6.35
N HIS A 130 -12.55 20.20 -6.97
CA HIS A 130 -13.62 19.40 -6.34
C HIS A 130 -13.24 17.93 -6.18
N ASP A 131 -12.43 17.39 -7.10
CA ASP A 131 -12.09 15.97 -7.12
C ASP A 131 -11.39 15.53 -5.84
N ILE A 132 -10.48 16.36 -5.30
CA ILE A 132 -9.73 16.06 -4.07
C ILE A 132 -10.66 15.91 -2.85
N LYS A 133 -11.82 16.57 -2.85
CA LYS A 133 -12.80 16.47 -1.76
C LYS A 133 -13.69 15.22 -1.86
N GLU A 134 -13.79 14.63 -3.04
CA GLU A 134 -14.62 13.45 -3.30
C GLU A 134 -13.82 12.15 -3.29
N LEU A 135 -12.53 12.23 -3.62
CA LEU A 135 -11.62 11.10 -3.77
C LEU A 135 -10.80 10.88 -2.49
N GLY A 136 -11.45 10.56 -1.35
CA GLY A 136 -10.81 10.30 -0.05
C GLY A 136 -9.55 9.40 -0.06
N ASP A 137 -8.94 9.08 1.08
CA ASP A 137 -7.90 8.04 1.23
C ASP A 137 -8.12 7.46 2.63
N THR A 138 -7.93 6.16 2.82
CA THR A 138 -8.95 5.16 3.22
C THR A 138 -8.48 3.73 2.95
N ILE A 139 -7.17 3.51 2.90
CA ILE A 139 -6.50 2.23 3.20
C ILE A 139 -6.22 1.31 2.00
N THR A 140 -4.93 1.01 1.85
CA THR A 140 -4.26 0.14 0.87
C THR A 140 -4.88 -1.27 0.72
N GLY A 141 -5.66 -1.73 1.70
CA GLY A 141 -6.30 -3.05 1.71
C GLY A 141 -7.57 -3.19 0.85
N HIS A 142 -8.26 -2.09 0.53
CA HIS A 142 -9.52 -2.12 -0.23
C HIS A 142 -9.28 -2.01 -1.74
N TYR A 143 -8.29 -1.20 -2.15
CA TYR A 143 -8.00 -0.93 -3.56
C TYR A 143 -7.61 -2.19 -4.34
N VAL A 144 -6.72 -3.01 -3.79
CA VAL A 144 -6.17 -4.18 -4.52
C VAL A 144 -7.26 -5.22 -4.80
N PRO A 145 -8.09 -5.66 -3.82
CA PRO A 145 -9.20 -6.57 -4.10
C PRO A 145 -10.24 -5.99 -5.07
N GLN A 146 -10.60 -4.71 -4.94
CA GLN A 146 -11.60 -4.07 -5.82
C GLN A 146 -11.08 -3.91 -7.26
N LEU A 147 -9.82 -3.51 -7.44
CA LEU A 147 -9.19 -3.47 -8.76
C LEU A 147 -9.10 -4.88 -9.36
N ALA A 148 -8.72 -5.88 -8.56
CA ALA A 148 -8.69 -7.27 -8.99
C ALA A 148 -10.09 -7.76 -9.42
N GLU A 149 -11.15 -7.34 -8.73
CA GLU A 149 -12.53 -7.64 -9.09
C GLU A 149 -12.93 -7.02 -10.43
N ALA A 150 -12.60 -5.75 -10.64
CA ALA A 150 -12.89 -5.07 -11.89
C ALA A 150 -12.14 -5.71 -13.08
N ILE A 151 -10.85 -6.03 -12.92
CA ILE A 151 -10.08 -6.75 -13.94
C ILE A 151 -10.72 -8.11 -14.22
N PHE A 152 -11.08 -8.87 -13.17
CA PHE A 152 -11.69 -10.18 -13.28
C PHE A 152 -13.04 -10.14 -14.02
N ASP A 153 -13.88 -9.15 -13.72
CA ASP A 153 -15.18 -9.01 -14.38
C ASP A 153 -15.07 -8.48 -15.81
N ASN A 154 -14.22 -7.48 -16.06
CA ASN A 154 -14.00 -6.96 -17.41
C ASN A 154 -13.43 -8.03 -18.34
N ASN A 155 -12.52 -8.87 -17.86
CA ASN A 155 -11.97 -9.98 -18.62
C ASN A 155 -13.00 -11.01 -19.10
N LYS A 156 -14.21 -11.05 -18.53
CA LYS A 156 -15.28 -11.96 -18.98
C LYS A 156 -15.93 -11.51 -20.29
N ASN A 157 -15.92 -10.21 -20.57
CA ASN A 157 -16.66 -9.60 -21.67
C ASN A 157 -15.77 -8.87 -22.67
N THR A 158 -14.44 -9.00 -22.54
CA THR A 158 -13.49 -8.23 -23.33
C THR A 158 -12.91 -9.01 -24.51
N SER A 159 -12.40 -8.27 -25.49
CA SER A 159 -11.73 -8.84 -26.66
C SER A 159 -10.40 -9.49 -26.26
N LYS A 160 -9.82 -10.32 -27.12
CA LYS A 160 -8.48 -10.88 -26.86
C LYS A 160 -7.39 -9.80 -26.79
N GLU A 161 -7.59 -8.68 -27.47
CA GLU A 161 -6.65 -7.55 -27.51
C GLU A 161 -6.63 -6.78 -26.18
N ASP A 162 -7.78 -6.70 -25.51
CA ASP A 162 -7.97 -5.96 -24.26
C ASP A 162 -7.92 -6.87 -23.02
N TYR A 163 -7.66 -8.16 -23.20
CA TYR A 163 -7.64 -9.14 -22.11
C TYR A 163 -6.38 -9.01 -21.26
N ILE A 164 -6.54 -8.76 -19.95
CA ILE A 164 -5.43 -8.72 -19.02
C ILE A 164 -5.15 -10.13 -18.48
N ASN A 165 -3.94 -10.64 -18.67
CA ASN A 165 -3.51 -11.95 -18.15
C ASN A 165 -3.25 -11.94 -16.63
N PHE A 166 -4.27 -11.57 -15.86
CA PHE A 166 -4.20 -11.40 -14.42
C PHE A 166 -4.13 -12.76 -13.69
N LYS A 167 -3.12 -12.93 -12.84
CA LYS A 167 -2.84 -14.22 -12.16
C LYS A 167 -3.28 -14.28 -10.71
N GLY A 168 -3.55 -13.14 -10.10
CA GLY A 168 -3.76 -13.02 -8.67
C GLY A 168 -3.17 -11.74 -8.12
N PHE A 169 -3.28 -11.58 -6.81
CA PHE A 169 -2.74 -10.42 -6.10
C PHE A 169 -2.20 -10.80 -4.72
N MET A 170 -1.42 -9.89 -4.16
CA MET A 170 -0.86 -10.01 -2.83
C MET A 170 -1.28 -8.79 -2.01
N ILE A 171 -1.62 -8.99 -0.74
CA ILE A 171 -1.93 -7.90 0.18
C ILE A 171 -1.17 -8.13 1.50
N GLY A 172 -0.47 -7.10 1.95
CA GLY A 172 0.36 -7.10 3.16
C GLY A 172 -0.25 -6.18 4.22
N ASN A 173 -0.36 -6.63 5.47
CA ASN A 173 -0.87 -5.82 6.60
C ASN A 173 -2.16 -5.05 6.21
N ALA A 174 -3.09 -5.75 5.55
CA ALA A 174 -4.24 -5.12 4.91
C ALA A 174 -5.45 -5.07 5.84
N LEU A 175 -6.10 -3.91 5.91
CA LEU A 175 -7.48 -3.81 6.38
C LEU A 175 -8.38 -4.55 5.39
N MET A 176 -9.16 -5.49 5.89
CA MET A 176 -10.01 -6.36 5.10
C MET A 176 -11.44 -6.47 5.65
N ASP A 177 -11.62 -6.27 6.96
CA ASP A 177 -12.91 -6.31 7.64
C ASP A 177 -12.84 -5.52 8.95
N ASP A 178 -13.53 -4.39 9.01
CA ASP A 178 -13.42 -3.42 10.10
C ASP A 178 -13.66 -4.07 11.47
N GLU A 179 -14.70 -4.88 11.60
CA GLU A 179 -15.03 -5.52 12.86
C GLU A 179 -13.87 -6.40 13.38
N THR A 180 -13.34 -7.29 12.54
CA THR A 180 -12.29 -8.21 12.98
C THR A 180 -10.93 -7.54 13.06
N ASP A 181 -10.68 -6.54 12.24
CA ASP A 181 -9.42 -5.81 12.26
C ASP A 181 -9.31 -4.91 13.50
N GLN A 182 -10.38 -4.19 13.86
CA GLN A 182 -10.41 -3.41 15.11
C GLN A 182 -10.31 -4.30 16.35
N LYS A 183 -10.99 -5.46 16.36
CA LYS A 183 -10.82 -6.44 17.46
C LYS A 183 -9.39 -6.95 17.57
N GLY A 184 -8.78 -7.29 16.43
CA GLY A 184 -7.41 -7.78 16.39
C GLY A 184 -6.39 -6.72 16.80
N LEU A 185 -6.64 -5.45 16.48
CA LEU A 185 -5.85 -4.31 16.90
C LEU A 185 -5.79 -4.18 18.43
N ILE A 186 -6.95 -4.19 19.09
CA ILE A 186 -7.03 -4.09 20.56
C ILE A 186 -6.40 -5.30 21.26
N ASP A 187 -6.71 -6.51 20.80
CA ASP A 187 -6.18 -7.75 21.39
C ASP A 187 -4.65 -7.80 21.24
N TYR A 188 -4.11 -7.40 20.09
CA TYR A 188 -2.67 -7.35 19.84
C TYR A 188 -1.95 -6.38 20.79
N ALA A 189 -2.48 -5.15 20.96
CA ALA A 189 -1.90 -4.18 21.87
C ALA A 189 -1.86 -4.69 23.32
N TRP A 190 -2.92 -5.35 23.78
CA TRP A 190 -2.96 -5.94 25.11
C TRP A 190 -1.97 -7.10 25.26
N ASP A 191 -1.94 -8.04 24.31
CA ASP A 191 -1.01 -9.18 24.30
C ASP A 191 0.47 -8.74 24.26
N HIS A 192 0.74 -7.53 23.74
CA HIS A 192 2.09 -6.95 23.64
C HIS A 192 2.38 -5.96 24.79
N ALA A 193 1.53 -5.91 25.82
CA ALA A 193 1.66 -5.04 26.99
C ALA A 193 1.76 -3.54 26.64
N VAL A 194 1.16 -3.13 25.52
CA VAL A 194 1.03 -1.72 25.11
C VAL A 194 -0.02 -1.02 25.96
N ILE A 195 -1.12 -1.70 26.27
CA ILE A 195 -2.22 -1.17 27.09
C ILE A 195 -2.41 -1.97 28.39
N SER A 196 -2.97 -1.32 29.41
CA SER A 196 -3.27 -1.96 30.70
C SER A 196 -4.47 -2.91 30.61
N ASP A 197 -4.53 -3.89 31.52
CA ASP A 197 -5.69 -4.80 31.66
C ASP A 197 -7.01 -4.02 31.86
N GLN A 198 -6.99 -2.94 32.64
CA GLN A 198 -8.17 -2.11 32.87
C GLN A 198 -8.66 -1.47 31.57
N LEU A 199 -7.74 -0.87 30.80
CA LEU A 199 -8.08 -0.25 29.52
C LEU A 199 -8.57 -1.28 28.50
N TYR A 200 -7.96 -2.45 28.47
CA TYR A 200 -8.41 -3.56 27.62
C TYR A 200 -9.85 -3.99 27.96
N GLU A 201 -10.16 -4.22 29.24
CA GLU A 201 -11.52 -4.58 29.68
C GLU A 201 -12.54 -3.45 29.41
N ASP A 202 -12.13 -2.20 29.55
CA ASP A 202 -12.97 -1.04 29.22
C ASP A 202 -13.28 -0.99 27.71
N LEU A 203 -12.28 -1.19 26.85
CA LEU A 203 -12.48 -1.27 25.40
C LEU A 203 -13.43 -2.42 25.02
N LYS A 204 -13.25 -3.62 25.60
CA LYS A 204 -14.09 -4.78 25.30
C LYS A 204 -15.53 -4.61 25.78
N ARG A 205 -15.75 -3.84 26.85
CA ARG A 205 -17.07 -3.58 27.42
C ARG A 205 -17.81 -2.44 26.71
N GLU A 206 -17.12 -1.34 26.45
CA GLU A 206 -17.73 -0.11 25.94
C GLU A 206 -17.82 -0.07 24.41
N CYS A 207 -16.90 -0.74 23.70
CA CYS A 207 -16.83 -0.70 22.23
C CYS A 207 -17.50 -1.92 21.56
N ASN A 208 -18.39 -1.63 20.61
CA ASN A 208 -18.92 -2.62 19.69
C ASN A 208 -18.46 -2.29 18.27
N PHE A 209 -17.37 -2.94 17.85
CA PHE A 209 -16.75 -2.73 16.54
C PHE A 209 -17.55 -3.25 15.33
N SER A 210 -18.75 -3.82 15.55
CA SER A 210 -19.69 -4.17 14.48
C SER A 210 -20.66 -3.04 14.15
N LYS A 211 -20.53 -1.86 14.76
CA LYS A 211 -21.45 -0.72 14.61
C LYS A 211 -20.67 0.57 14.35
N ASP A 212 -21.23 1.43 13.50
CA ASP A 212 -20.61 2.71 13.14
C ASP A 212 -20.68 3.75 14.27
N ASN A 213 -21.74 3.71 15.07
CA ASN A 213 -21.93 4.65 16.17
C ASN A 213 -21.28 4.15 17.46
N LEU A 214 -20.16 4.78 17.80
CA LEU A 214 -19.45 4.54 19.05
C LEU A 214 -20.12 5.27 20.23
N SER A 215 -20.14 4.61 21.39
CA SER A 215 -20.59 5.23 22.64
C SER A 215 -19.55 6.24 23.15
N ASP A 216 -19.97 7.21 23.97
CA ASP A 216 -19.02 8.15 24.62
C ASP A 216 -17.98 7.41 25.47
N GLY A 217 -18.37 6.30 26.09
CA GLY A 217 -17.46 5.40 26.81
C GLY A 217 -16.40 4.79 25.89
N CYS A 218 -16.81 4.31 24.71
CA CYS A 218 -15.88 3.77 23.72
C CYS A 218 -14.94 4.84 23.18
N ASN A 219 -15.44 6.04 22.85
CA ASN A 219 -14.61 7.16 22.40
C ASN A 219 -13.54 7.53 23.43
N THR A 220 -13.92 7.55 24.72
CA THR A 220 -12.98 7.82 25.81
C THR A 220 -11.90 6.73 25.90
N ALA A 221 -12.30 5.46 25.83
CA ALA A 221 -11.37 4.33 25.89
C ALA A 221 -10.42 4.30 24.67
N LEU A 222 -10.94 4.58 23.46
CA LEU A 222 -10.12 4.67 22.25
C LEU A 222 -9.15 5.86 22.28
N SER A 223 -9.54 7.00 22.87
CA SER A 223 -8.61 8.11 23.08
C SER A 223 -7.41 7.67 23.93
N GLN A 224 -7.67 7.00 25.05
CA GLN A 224 -6.59 6.49 25.92
C GLN A 224 -5.74 5.42 25.23
N TYR A 225 -6.35 4.61 24.37
CA TYR A 225 -5.64 3.63 23.55
C TYR A 225 -4.65 4.33 22.60
N PHE A 226 -5.11 5.35 21.86
CA PHE A 226 -4.25 6.06 20.91
C PHE A 226 -3.18 6.93 21.59
N ASP A 227 -3.42 7.40 22.81
CA ASP A 227 -2.43 8.18 23.57
C ASP A 227 -1.11 7.44 23.82
N VAL A 228 -1.14 6.10 23.91
CA VAL A 228 0.08 5.30 24.10
C VAL A 228 1.02 5.40 22.91
N TYR A 229 0.48 5.52 21.69
CA TYR A 229 1.24 5.62 20.45
C TYR A 229 1.87 7.01 20.23
N ASN A 230 1.71 7.95 21.16
CA ASN A 230 2.54 9.15 21.21
C ASN A 230 3.99 8.85 21.62
N TYR A 231 4.24 7.67 22.22
CA TYR A 231 5.53 7.27 22.76
C TYR A 231 6.17 6.07 22.06
N ILE A 232 5.38 5.30 21.32
CA ILE A 232 5.81 4.10 20.59
C ILE A 232 5.32 4.15 19.15
N ASP A 233 6.08 3.58 18.23
CA ASP A 233 5.67 3.54 16.83
C ASP A 233 4.60 2.46 16.62
N MET A 234 3.40 2.87 16.20
CA MET A 234 2.29 1.97 15.91
C MET A 234 2.58 1.04 14.73
N TYR A 235 3.40 1.44 13.76
CA TYR A 235 3.73 0.62 12.59
C TYR A 235 4.84 -0.40 12.87
N SER A 236 5.56 -0.24 13.98
CA SER A 236 6.62 -1.17 14.40
C SER A 236 6.92 -1.06 15.89
N LEU A 237 6.21 -1.86 16.71
CA LEU A 237 6.24 -1.75 18.19
C LEU A 237 7.64 -1.83 18.82
N TYR A 238 8.58 -2.48 18.15
CA TYR A 238 9.93 -2.73 18.67
C TYR A 238 11.02 -1.89 18.02
N THR A 239 10.66 -0.96 17.13
CA THR A 239 11.62 -0.03 16.53
C THR A 239 11.61 1.28 17.31
N PRO A 240 12.77 1.94 17.52
CA PRO A 240 12.81 3.28 18.08
C PRO A 240 11.95 4.25 17.27
N MET A 241 11.41 5.28 17.91
CA MET A 241 10.78 6.40 17.22
C MET A 241 11.84 7.24 16.50
N CYS A 242 11.45 7.90 15.41
CA CYS A 242 12.27 8.96 14.83
C CYS A 242 12.27 10.16 15.79
N VAL A 243 13.44 10.66 16.16
CA VAL A 243 13.59 11.83 17.03
C VAL A 243 14.28 12.93 16.23
N ASP A 244 13.58 14.04 16.01
CA ASP A 244 14.14 15.21 15.33
C ASP A 244 15.31 15.77 16.14
N ASN A 245 16.52 15.58 15.62
CA ASN A 245 17.74 15.94 16.30
C ASN A 245 18.05 17.44 16.11
N SER A 246 17.18 18.31 16.64
CA SER A 246 17.42 19.76 16.72
C SER A 246 18.31 20.18 17.90
N SER A 247 18.95 19.21 18.58
CA SER A 247 19.96 19.51 19.60
C SER A 247 21.27 18.81 19.31
N SER A 248 22.28 19.62 18.99
CA SER A 248 23.67 19.19 18.93
C SER A 248 24.08 18.59 20.29
N SER A 249 24.14 17.27 20.39
CA SER A 249 24.97 16.61 21.39
C SER A 249 25.47 15.28 20.86
N SER A 250 26.74 14.99 21.16
CA SER A 250 27.57 13.88 20.69
C SER A 250 26.83 12.60 20.31
N ARG A 251 27.14 12.07 19.12
CA ARG A 251 26.79 10.70 18.68
C ARG A 251 27.36 9.69 19.68
N GLN A 252 26.62 9.37 20.73
CA GLN A 252 26.75 8.13 21.46
C GLN A 252 25.65 7.20 20.95
N LEU A 253 26.07 6.02 20.47
CA LEU A 253 25.17 4.90 20.19
C LEU A 253 24.32 4.67 21.44
N GLN A 254 23.02 4.98 21.36
CA GLN A 254 22.11 4.72 22.47
C GLN A 254 21.94 3.20 22.62
N VAL A 255 22.59 2.67 23.64
CA VAL A 255 22.33 1.34 24.21
C VAL A 255 20.90 1.37 24.77
N ILE A 256 20.08 0.36 24.45
CA ILE A 256 18.74 0.19 25.02
C ILE A 256 18.88 0.13 26.54
N GLN A 257 18.54 1.22 27.25
CA GLN A 257 18.38 1.21 28.71
C GLN A 257 16.97 0.71 29.04
N GLY A 258 16.74 -0.57 28.79
CA GLY A 258 15.57 -1.32 29.27
C GLY A 258 16.00 -2.34 30.32
N THR A 259 15.15 -2.59 31.32
CA THR A 259 15.40 -3.64 32.32
C THR A 259 15.30 -5.01 31.66
N ALA A 260 16.42 -5.51 31.12
CA ALA A 260 16.47 -6.85 30.53
C ALA A 260 16.45 -7.93 31.62
N PRO A 261 15.68 -9.02 31.47
CA PRO A 261 15.83 -10.20 32.32
C PRO A 261 17.28 -10.71 32.22
N ARG A 262 17.92 -11.02 33.38
CA ARG A 262 19.36 -11.38 33.50
C ARG A 262 19.87 -12.48 32.54
N LEU A 263 18.95 -13.27 31.98
CA LEU A 263 19.28 -14.36 31.06
C LEU A 263 19.46 -13.86 29.62
N PHE A 264 18.61 -12.92 29.15
CA PHE A 264 18.58 -12.45 27.76
C PHE A 264 19.63 -11.36 27.47
N SER A 265 20.03 -10.59 28.49
CA SER A 265 21.14 -9.61 28.38
C SER A 265 22.52 -10.23 28.12
N LYS A 266 22.64 -11.57 28.12
CA LYS A 266 23.89 -12.29 27.82
C LYS A 266 24.00 -12.75 26.38
N PHE A 267 22.93 -12.64 25.58
CA PHE A 267 22.93 -13.08 24.19
C PHE A 267 23.24 -11.89 23.28
N GLU A 268 24.26 -12.03 22.44
CA GLU A 268 24.66 -11.01 21.46
C GLU A 268 23.49 -10.68 20.49
N GLY A 269 22.63 -11.67 20.20
CA GLY A 269 21.41 -11.50 19.40
C GLY A 269 20.36 -10.55 20.00
N TRP A 270 20.32 -10.38 21.33
CA TRP A 270 19.44 -9.40 21.99
C TRP A 270 19.86 -7.95 21.74
N HIS A 271 21.15 -7.75 21.47
CA HIS A 271 21.74 -6.43 21.21
C HIS A 271 21.86 -6.13 19.71
N LYS A 272 21.61 -7.14 18.85
CA LYS A 272 21.61 -6.99 17.40
C LYS A 272 20.21 -6.56 16.97
N ARG A 273 20.10 -5.33 16.48
CA ARG A 273 18.88 -4.82 15.87
C ARG A 273 18.51 -5.68 14.66
N PRO A 274 17.25 -6.07 14.49
CA PRO A 274 16.75 -6.46 13.18
C PRO A 274 17.02 -5.30 12.21
N ALA A 275 17.73 -5.58 11.12
CA ALA A 275 17.84 -4.62 10.03
C ALA A 275 16.49 -4.56 9.30
N GLY A 276 16.03 -3.36 8.91
CA GLY A 276 15.02 -3.24 7.87
C GLY A 276 13.88 -2.24 8.07
N TYR A 277 13.76 -1.56 9.21
CA TYR A 277 12.81 -0.45 9.35
C TYR A 277 13.52 0.78 9.91
N ASP A 278 13.47 1.86 9.14
CA ASP A 278 14.00 3.16 9.51
C ASP A 278 12.80 4.08 9.77
N PRO A 279 12.50 4.43 11.04
CA PRO A 279 11.35 5.25 11.38
C PRO A 279 11.46 6.68 10.83
N CYS A 280 12.66 7.10 10.38
CA CYS A 280 12.90 8.41 9.79
C CYS A 280 12.85 8.40 8.25
N LEU A 281 12.55 7.25 7.63
CA LEU A 281 12.45 7.09 6.17
C LEU A 281 11.49 8.08 5.54
N SER A 282 10.42 8.42 6.25
CA SER A 282 9.44 9.35 5.71
C SER A 282 10.07 10.73 5.45
N THR A 283 10.78 11.27 6.45
CA THR A 283 11.38 12.61 6.44
C THR A 283 12.32 12.81 5.26
N TYR A 284 13.33 11.95 5.10
CA TYR A 284 14.32 12.17 4.05
C TYR A 284 13.80 11.79 2.66
N THR A 285 12.80 10.91 2.56
CA THR A 285 12.12 10.65 1.28
C THR A 285 11.32 11.88 0.85
N GLU A 286 10.59 12.55 1.76
CA GLU A 286 9.88 13.80 1.44
C GLU A 286 10.83 14.91 1.01
N GLU A 287 11.94 15.10 1.74
CA GLU A 287 12.98 16.05 1.35
C GLU A 287 13.54 15.74 -0.04
N TYR A 288 13.79 14.47 -0.33
CA TYR A 288 14.33 14.03 -1.61
C TYR A 288 13.35 14.25 -2.77
N MET A 289 12.11 13.79 -2.64
CA MET A 289 11.08 13.89 -3.68
C MET A 289 10.67 15.34 -3.97
N ASN A 290 10.82 16.25 -3.00
CA ASN A 290 10.52 17.67 -3.21
C ASN A 290 11.67 18.47 -3.84
N ARG A 291 12.83 17.87 -4.10
CA ARG A 291 13.91 18.55 -4.83
C ARG A 291 13.54 18.72 -6.31
N GLN A 292 13.79 19.91 -6.84
CA GLN A 292 13.50 20.22 -8.24
C GLN A 292 14.26 19.30 -9.22
N ASP A 293 15.54 19.02 -8.97
CA ASP A 293 16.35 18.15 -9.83
C ASP A 293 15.90 16.68 -9.81
N VAL A 294 15.28 16.23 -8.71
CA VAL A 294 14.66 14.90 -8.60
C VAL A 294 13.35 14.87 -9.39
N GLN A 295 12.49 15.88 -9.22
CA GLN A 295 11.22 15.96 -9.96
C GLN A 295 11.44 16.03 -11.47
N GLU A 296 12.43 16.81 -11.92
CA GLU A 296 12.81 16.89 -13.34
C GLU A 296 13.28 15.54 -13.87
N ALA A 297 14.10 14.81 -13.10
CA ALA A 297 14.60 13.49 -13.49
C ALA A 297 13.51 12.41 -13.53
N LEU A 298 12.46 12.54 -12.70
CA LEU A 298 11.29 11.65 -12.68
C LEU A 298 10.19 12.06 -13.67
N HIS A 299 10.39 13.17 -14.41
CA HIS A 299 9.32 13.79 -15.21
C HIS A 299 8.06 14.07 -14.38
N ALA A 300 8.23 14.35 -13.09
CA ALA A 300 7.17 14.65 -12.14
C ALA A 300 6.88 16.16 -12.09
N ASN A 301 5.74 16.52 -11.51
CA ASN A 301 5.33 17.91 -11.27
C ASN A 301 5.35 18.80 -12.53
N VAL A 302 5.04 18.23 -13.69
CA VAL A 302 5.10 18.93 -15.00
C VAL A 302 4.07 20.04 -15.12
N THR A 303 2.96 19.95 -14.38
CA THR A 303 1.85 20.93 -14.38
C THR A 303 1.94 21.98 -13.28
N LYS A 304 2.99 21.96 -12.43
CA LYS A 304 3.09 22.79 -11.22
C LYS A 304 1.95 22.52 -10.25
N ILE A 305 1.94 21.28 -9.75
CA ILE A 305 1.06 20.78 -8.71
C ILE A 305 1.10 21.74 -7.50
N PRO A 306 -0.07 22.14 -6.96
CA PRO A 306 -0.16 23.22 -5.97
C PRO A 306 0.22 22.80 -4.55
N TYR A 307 0.69 21.57 -4.35
CA TYR A 307 1.11 21.00 -3.07
C TYR A 307 2.46 20.28 -3.21
N THR A 308 3.12 20.08 -2.08
CA THR A 308 4.37 19.32 -1.98
C THR A 308 4.09 17.83 -1.98
N TRP A 309 5.05 17.04 -2.46
CA TRP A 309 4.99 15.60 -2.33
C TRP A 309 5.09 15.20 -0.85
N THR A 310 4.19 14.35 -0.38
CA THR A 310 4.16 13.78 0.98
C THR A 310 3.86 12.28 0.88
N HIS A 311 4.21 11.49 1.90
CA HIS A 311 3.92 10.04 1.89
C HIS A 311 2.42 9.74 1.87
N CYS A 312 1.65 10.54 2.60
CA CYS A 312 0.20 10.50 2.64
C CYS A 312 -0.32 11.89 2.30
N SER A 313 -1.41 11.99 1.54
CA SER A 313 -1.96 13.29 1.15
C SER A 313 -2.70 13.96 2.32
N ASP A 314 -2.25 15.14 2.74
CA ASP A 314 -2.91 15.91 3.81
C ASP A 314 -4.28 16.47 3.38
N HIS A 315 -4.54 16.54 2.08
CA HIS A 315 -5.79 17.05 1.53
C HIS A 315 -6.91 16.02 1.54
N ILE A 316 -6.55 14.76 1.78
CA ILE A 316 -7.42 13.62 1.66
C ILE A 316 -7.55 12.99 3.05
N THR A 317 -8.59 13.36 3.78
CA THR A 317 -8.70 13.05 5.23
C THR A 317 -9.74 11.98 5.59
N PHE A 318 -10.82 11.86 4.81
CA PHE A 318 -11.90 10.88 5.06
C PHE A 318 -12.60 10.49 3.75
N TRP A 319 -12.94 9.21 3.55
CA TRP A 319 -13.83 8.77 2.46
C TRP A 319 -15.28 8.65 2.93
N ALA A 320 -16.19 8.84 1.98
CA ALA A 320 -17.62 8.59 2.17
C ALA A 320 -18.07 7.19 1.69
N ASP A 321 -17.23 6.44 0.96
CA ASP A 321 -17.61 5.24 0.19
C ASP A 321 -16.74 3.99 0.47
N SER A 322 -16.18 3.86 1.68
CA SER A 322 -15.55 2.60 2.09
C SER A 322 -16.60 1.55 2.48
N THR A 323 -16.43 0.31 2.03
CA THR A 323 -17.21 -0.81 2.55
C THR A 323 -16.57 -1.35 3.81
N ASP A 324 -17.35 -1.75 4.80
CA ASP A 324 -16.82 -2.31 6.06
C ASP A 324 -16.07 -3.63 5.89
N SER A 325 -16.19 -4.31 4.74
CA SER A 325 -15.60 -5.63 4.51
C SER A 325 -15.37 -5.94 3.03
N ILE A 326 -14.15 -6.32 2.67
CA ILE A 326 -13.81 -6.83 1.32
C ILE A 326 -13.83 -8.35 1.23
N LEU A 327 -14.26 -9.05 2.28
CA LEU A 327 -14.40 -10.51 2.27
C LEU A 327 -15.31 -11.04 1.16
N PRO A 328 -16.45 -10.41 0.81
CA PRO A 328 -17.27 -10.86 -0.32
C PRO A 328 -16.49 -10.85 -1.65
N VAL A 329 -15.66 -9.82 -1.85
CA VAL A 329 -14.80 -9.69 -3.04
C VAL A 329 -13.75 -10.79 -3.05
N ILE A 330 -13.06 -11.04 -1.93
CA ILE A 330 -12.09 -12.14 -1.82
C ILE A 330 -12.75 -13.48 -2.14
N ARG A 331 -13.94 -13.78 -1.59
CA ARG A 331 -14.67 -15.03 -1.88
C ARG A 331 -14.96 -15.19 -3.37
N LYS A 332 -15.44 -14.13 -4.02
CA LYS A 332 -15.73 -14.12 -5.46
C LYS A 332 -14.49 -14.42 -6.28
N LEU A 333 -13.36 -13.79 -5.96
CA LEU A 333 -12.12 -13.94 -6.72
C LEU A 333 -11.47 -15.31 -6.52
N VAL A 334 -11.51 -15.85 -5.30
CA VAL A 334 -11.07 -17.23 -5.03
C VAL A 334 -11.95 -18.24 -5.78
N ALA A 335 -13.29 -18.06 -5.76
CA ALA A 335 -14.20 -18.91 -6.53
C ALA A 335 -13.96 -18.80 -8.04
N GLY A 336 -13.48 -17.64 -8.51
CA GLY A 336 -13.02 -17.38 -9.87
C GLY A 336 -11.67 -18.02 -10.24
N GLY A 337 -11.00 -18.69 -9.29
CA GLY A 337 -9.72 -19.37 -9.52
C GLY A 337 -8.49 -18.47 -9.41
N LEU A 338 -8.63 -17.24 -8.89
CA LEU A 338 -7.49 -16.36 -8.66
C LEU A 338 -6.71 -16.79 -7.41
N ARG A 339 -5.38 -16.63 -7.47
CA ARG A 339 -4.49 -16.85 -6.33
C ARG A 339 -4.35 -15.56 -5.53
N ILE A 340 -4.53 -15.64 -4.23
CA ILE A 340 -4.45 -14.49 -3.33
C ILE A 340 -3.47 -14.83 -2.23
N TRP A 341 -2.45 -13.99 -2.05
CA TRP A 341 -1.51 -14.12 -0.93
C TRP A 341 -1.75 -12.99 0.07
N ILE A 342 -2.11 -13.36 1.29
CA ILE A 342 -2.26 -12.43 2.41
C ILE A 342 -1.09 -12.66 3.36
N PHE A 343 -0.36 -11.60 3.71
CA PHE A 343 0.77 -11.65 4.63
C PHE A 343 0.73 -10.47 5.61
N SER A 344 1.38 -10.62 6.77
CA SER A 344 1.43 -9.56 7.78
C SER A 344 2.79 -9.60 8.48
N GLY A 345 3.40 -8.44 8.69
CA GLY A 345 4.49 -8.28 9.64
C GLY A 345 3.99 -8.51 11.07
N ASP A 346 4.71 -9.29 11.85
CA ASP A 346 4.32 -9.67 13.22
C ASP A 346 4.64 -8.61 14.27
N THR A 347 5.29 -7.51 13.88
CA THR A 347 5.57 -6.35 14.74
C THR A 347 4.72 -5.12 14.41
N ASP A 348 3.87 -5.20 13.37
CA ASP A 348 2.97 -4.12 12.98
C ASP A 348 1.82 -4.03 13.99
N GLY A 349 1.72 -2.90 14.69
CA GLY A 349 0.62 -2.60 15.60
C GLY A 349 -0.53 -1.87 14.93
N ARG A 350 -0.43 -1.43 13.67
CA ARG A 350 -1.51 -0.73 12.95
C ARG A 350 -2.51 -1.71 12.35
N ILE A 351 -2.02 -2.72 11.62
CA ILE A 351 -2.83 -3.85 11.11
C ILE A 351 -2.14 -5.16 11.48
N PRO A 352 -2.27 -5.59 12.75
CA PRO A 352 -1.47 -6.69 13.28
C PRO A 352 -1.86 -8.04 12.69
N VAL A 353 -0.95 -9.02 12.83
CA VAL A 353 -1.23 -10.42 12.46
C VAL A 353 -2.49 -10.97 13.13
N THR A 354 -2.84 -10.51 14.34
CA THR A 354 -4.07 -10.89 15.04
C THR A 354 -5.33 -10.49 14.28
N ALA A 355 -5.36 -9.27 13.72
CA ALA A 355 -6.43 -8.78 12.85
C ALA A 355 -6.59 -9.70 11.64
N THR A 356 -5.50 -9.92 10.89
CA THR A 356 -5.49 -10.82 9.73
C THR A 356 -6.01 -12.22 10.08
N ARG A 357 -5.61 -12.80 11.22
CA ARG A 357 -6.08 -14.13 11.66
C ARG A 357 -7.57 -14.16 11.94
N TYR A 358 -8.13 -13.14 12.58
CA TYR A 358 -9.57 -13.05 12.83
C TYR A 358 -10.34 -12.88 11.53
N THR A 359 -9.85 -12.02 10.64
CA THR A 359 -10.46 -11.75 9.35
C THR A 359 -10.45 -13.00 8.45
N LEU A 360 -9.35 -13.76 8.41
CA LEU A 360 -9.27 -15.04 7.69
C LEU A 360 -10.20 -16.12 8.28
N ARG A 361 -10.37 -16.13 9.60
CA ARG A 361 -11.35 -17.02 10.25
C ARG A 361 -12.78 -16.66 9.84
N LYS A 362 -13.12 -15.36 9.80
CA LYS A 362 -14.41 -14.85 9.31
C LYS A 362 -14.61 -15.15 7.81
N LEU A 363 -13.55 -15.09 7.02
CA LEU A 363 -13.55 -15.50 5.62
C LEU A 363 -13.85 -17.00 5.44
N GLY A 364 -13.57 -17.86 6.42
CA GLY A 364 -14.12 -19.23 6.46
C GLY A 364 -13.84 -20.10 5.24
N LEU A 365 -12.72 -19.89 4.55
CA LEU A 365 -12.23 -20.81 3.53
C LEU A 365 -11.71 -22.09 4.20
N LYS A 366 -11.80 -23.21 3.49
CA LYS A 366 -11.32 -24.50 4.01
C LYS A 366 -9.79 -24.51 4.06
N THR A 367 -9.24 -24.79 5.24
CA THR A 367 -7.82 -25.11 5.39
C THR A 367 -7.49 -26.41 4.65
N ILE A 368 -6.57 -26.34 3.69
CA ILE A 368 -6.09 -27.51 2.94
C ILE A 368 -4.70 -27.97 3.38
N GLU A 369 -3.96 -27.09 4.06
CA GLU A 369 -2.64 -27.35 4.64
C GLU A 369 -2.59 -26.67 6.01
N GLU A 370 -2.16 -27.42 7.02
CA GLU A 370 -2.02 -26.89 8.38
C GLU A 370 -0.87 -25.90 8.47
N TRP A 371 -0.94 -25.01 9.47
CA TRP A 371 0.10 -24.02 9.69
C TRP A 371 1.48 -24.67 9.79
N SER A 372 2.43 -24.10 9.04
CA SER A 372 3.82 -24.50 9.06
C SER A 372 4.72 -23.26 9.05
N ARG A 373 5.94 -23.45 9.52
CA ARG A 373 6.99 -22.43 9.53
C ARG A 373 7.65 -22.42 8.15
N TRP A 374 7.91 -21.24 7.62
CA TRP A 374 8.65 -21.04 6.38
C TRP A 374 10.04 -20.46 6.68
N TYR A 375 10.99 -20.70 5.79
CA TYR A 375 12.38 -20.26 5.95
C TYR A 375 12.86 -19.60 4.67
N THR A 376 13.64 -18.52 4.80
CA THR A 376 14.42 -17.97 3.69
C THR A 376 15.86 -18.49 3.79
N ASN A 377 16.38 -19.05 2.70
CA ASN A 377 17.79 -19.47 2.59
C ASN A 377 18.31 -20.42 3.69
N ASN A 378 17.46 -21.30 4.25
CA ASN A 378 17.83 -22.26 5.31
C ASN A 378 18.37 -21.62 6.61
N LYS A 379 18.10 -20.34 6.87
CA LYS A 379 18.46 -19.73 8.17
C LYS A 379 17.24 -19.70 9.07
N GLN A 380 17.39 -20.36 10.23
CA GLN A 380 16.43 -20.37 11.34
C GLN A 380 16.39 -19.02 12.03
#